data_AF-A0A9P7MGW4-F1
#
_entry.id   AF-A0A9P7MGW4-F1
#
_cell.length_a   1.000
_cell.length_b   1.000
_cell.length_c   1.000
_cell.angle_alpha   90.00
_cell.angle_beta   90.00
_cell.angle_gamma   90.00
#
_symmetry.space_group_name_H-M   'P 1'
#
loop_
_entity.id
_entity.type
_entity.pdbx_description
1 polymer ?
#
loop_
_entity_poly.entity_id
_entity_poly.type
_entity_poly.pdbx_seq_one_letter_code
_entity_poly.pdbx_strand_id
1 'polypeptide(L)'
;MSCNTNGMMVLLCSSFIDANLPCNVCDAWIQGSFAVLDEPEIRKPDVLRSMLSQRSPSPLGILWLGAILLDMQRYIMTTARQFGYHNDLYSAAWTGTLISFIQQPVADYPPNLEIISRADEARLTFSSQAEFHEEMCFVDFPPFGKIAVRDCILEAQFHTSCSGSHALLYAGFAWDCLGEVRVAQDSESRVFEYNDATEHPVASMAIRYDKLDRSSDCSEPITLYIFNWLRKDDGWPVGERGIPRTWIGIGKSLEQSKGRDECAASEIESPAVLAGMP
;
A
#
# COMPACT_ATOMS: atom_id res chain seq x y z
N MET A 1 18.37 3.81 -5.59
CA MET A 1 17.63 2.58 -5.22
C MET A 1 18.46 1.56 -4.44
N SER A 2 19.79 1.40 -4.65
CA SER A 2 20.55 0.30 -4.02
C SER A 2 20.63 0.28 -2.48
N CYS A 3 20.09 1.28 -1.78
CA CYS A 3 20.15 1.36 -0.31
C CYS A 3 18.79 1.60 0.39
N ASN A 4 17.67 1.67 -0.34
CA ASN A 4 16.35 1.84 0.30
C ASN A 4 15.71 0.46 0.51
N THR A 5 16.08 -0.21 1.60
CA THR A 5 15.58 -1.54 1.94
C THR A 5 14.07 -1.54 2.18
N ASN A 6 13.52 -0.50 2.81
CA ASN A 6 12.07 -0.36 2.99
C ASN A 6 11.35 -0.28 1.63
N GLY A 7 11.82 0.59 0.73
CA GLY A 7 11.29 0.71 -0.61
C GLY A 7 11.28 -0.61 -1.38
N MET A 8 12.37 -1.38 -1.32
CA MET A 8 12.45 -2.70 -1.94
C MET A 8 11.46 -3.70 -1.34
N MET A 9 11.29 -3.69 -0.01
CA MET A 9 10.32 -4.53 0.68
C MET A 9 8.89 -4.20 0.25
N VAL A 10 8.52 -2.91 0.23
CA VAL A 10 7.19 -2.44 -0.20
C VAL A 10 6.89 -2.85 -1.63
N LEU A 11 7.85 -2.65 -2.53
CA LEU A 11 7.72 -3.02 -3.93
C LEU A 11 7.46 -4.52 -4.08
N LEU A 12 8.21 -5.37 -3.38
CA LEU A 12 7.99 -6.82 -3.44
C LEU A 12 6.64 -7.22 -2.80
N CYS A 13 6.30 -6.65 -1.65
CA CYS A 13 5.02 -6.89 -0.96
C CYS A 13 3.80 -6.45 -1.80
N SER A 14 3.93 -5.41 -2.63
CA SER A 14 2.86 -4.92 -3.50
C SER A 14 2.34 -5.97 -4.49
N SER A 15 3.11 -7.03 -4.75
CA SER A 15 2.71 -8.17 -5.60
C SER A 15 1.45 -8.89 -5.09
N PHE A 16 1.18 -8.78 -3.78
CA PHE A 16 0.03 -9.39 -3.11
C PHE A 16 -1.14 -8.42 -2.94
N ILE A 17 -1.00 -7.19 -3.40
CA ILE A 17 -2.03 -6.16 -3.29
C ILE A 17 -2.88 -6.10 -4.55
N ASP A 18 -4.15 -5.83 -4.34
CA ASP A 18 -5.09 -5.46 -5.39
C ASP A 18 -5.72 -4.12 -5.00
N ALA A 19 -5.37 -3.08 -5.74
CA ALA A 19 -5.82 -1.71 -5.49
C ALA A 19 -7.32 -1.49 -5.72
N ASN A 20 -8.02 -2.46 -6.33
CA ASN A 20 -9.47 -2.41 -6.52
C ASN A 20 -10.22 -3.23 -5.45
N LEU A 21 -9.50 -4.06 -4.68
CA LEU A 21 -10.09 -4.90 -3.64
C LEU A 21 -10.34 -4.07 -2.37
N PRO A 22 -11.57 -3.98 -1.86
CA PRO A 22 -11.84 -3.14 -0.71
C PRO A 22 -11.21 -3.66 0.60
N CYS A 23 -10.88 -2.73 1.49
CA CYS A 23 -10.19 -2.98 2.76
C CYS A 23 -10.92 -3.93 3.71
N ASN A 24 -12.24 -4.09 3.58
CA ASN A 24 -13.04 -4.97 4.44
C ASN A 24 -12.95 -6.46 4.08
N VAL A 25 -12.23 -6.80 3.00
CA VAL A 25 -11.99 -8.19 2.56
C VAL A 25 -10.52 -8.45 2.24
N CYS A 26 -9.61 -7.51 2.56
CA CYS A 26 -8.20 -7.60 2.19
C CYS A 26 -7.51 -8.83 2.78
N ASP A 27 -7.85 -9.22 4.01
CA ASP A 27 -7.20 -10.36 4.64
C ASP A 27 -7.64 -11.69 4.00
N ALA A 28 -8.92 -11.82 3.62
CA ALA A 28 -9.39 -12.99 2.89
C ALA A 28 -8.64 -13.17 1.55
N TRP A 29 -8.30 -12.06 0.88
CA TRP A 29 -7.46 -12.06 -0.32
C TRP A 29 -6.02 -12.46 -0.05
N ILE A 30 -5.40 -11.92 1.01
CA ILE A 30 -4.04 -12.27 1.43
C ILE A 30 -3.97 -13.75 1.82
N GLN A 31 -4.91 -14.24 2.64
CA GLN A 31 -5.00 -15.65 3.01
C GLN A 31 -5.21 -16.55 1.80
N GLY A 32 -6.09 -16.17 0.86
CA GLY A 32 -6.28 -16.92 -0.39
C GLY A 32 -5.02 -16.98 -1.25
N SER A 33 -4.31 -15.86 -1.38
CA SER A 33 -3.04 -15.78 -2.10
C SER A 33 -1.99 -16.71 -1.47
N PHE A 34 -1.84 -16.66 -0.15
CA PHE A 34 -0.88 -17.49 0.57
C PHE A 34 -1.28 -18.96 0.66
N ALA A 35 -2.56 -19.30 0.62
CA ALA A 35 -3.02 -20.68 0.53
C ALA A 35 -2.49 -21.36 -0.75
N VAL A 36 -2.41 -20.63 -1.87
CA VAL A 36 -1.80 -21.12 -3.11
C VAL A 36 -0.27 -21.15 -3.01
N LEU A 37 0.34 -20.08 -2.48
CA LEU A 37 1.80 -19.96 -2.42
C LEU A 37 2.46 -20.93 -1.42
N ASP A 38 1.71 -21.39 -0.42
CA ASP A 38 2.18 -22.36 0.57
C ASP A 38 2.16 -23.81 0.06
N GLU A 39 1.53 -24.08 -1.09
CA GLU A 39 1.53 -25.41 -1.70
C GLU A 39 2.97 -25.86 -2.06
N PRO A 40 3.39 -27.10 -1.71
CA PRO A 40 4.78 -27.55 -1.89
C PRO A 40 5.31 -27.44 -3.32
N GLU A 41 4.42 -27.65 -4.30
CA GLU A 41 4.75 -27.55 -5.72
C GLU A 41 5.01 -26.11 -6.16
N ILE A 42 4.28 -25.14 -5.59
CA ILE A 42 4.45 -23.71 -5.87
C ILE A 42 5.70 -23.16 -5.20
N ARG A 43 6.08 -23.68 -4.03
CA ARG A 43 7.28 -23.24 -3.28
C ARG A 43 8.61 -23.59 -3.96
N LYS A 44 8.60 -24.40 -5.03
CA LYS A 44 9.80 -24.67 -5.83
C LYS A 44 10.30 -23.36 -6.45
N PRO A 45 11.59 -22.98 -6.30
CA PRO A 45 12.09 -21.67 -6.72
C PRO A 45 11.73 -21.27 -8.16
N ASP A 46 11.82 -22.20 -9.11
CA ASP A 46 11.50 -21.94 -10.52
C ASP A 46 10.01 -21.64 -10.75
N VAL A 47 9.13 -22.36 -10.05
CA VAL A 47 7.67 -22.19 -10.12
C VAL A 47 7.27 -20.88 -9.45
N LEU A 48 7.77 -20.64 -8.24
CA LEU A 48 7.51 -19.42 -7.47
C LEU A 48 7.95 -18.18 -8.26
N ARG A 49 9.18 -18.20 -8.80
CA ARG A 49 9.71 -17.13 -9.65
C ARG A 49 8.78 -16.88 -10.84
N SER A 50 8.36 -17.93 -11.55
CA SER A 50 7.50 -17.79 -12.72
C SER A 50 6.15 -17.20 -12.35
N MET A 51 5.54 -17.66 -11.25
CA MET A 51 4.24 -17.18 -10.79
C MET A 51 4.32 -15.70 -10.39
N LEU A 52 5.32 -15.32 -9.60
CA LEU A 52 5.48 -13.93 -9.15
C LEU A 52 5.87 -12.98 -10.30
N SER A 53 6.65 -13.44 -11.28
CA SER A 53 6.98 -12.64 -12.46
C SER A 53 5.78 -12.44 -13.39
N GLN A 54 4.85 -13.40 -13.43
CA GLN A 54 3.60 -13.27 -14.19
C GLN A 54 2.59 -12.37 -13.48
N ARG A 55 2.45 -12.53 -12.15
CA ARG A 55 1.59 -11.67 -11.32
C ARG A 55 2.07 -10.22 -11.31
N SER A 56 3.38 -10.02 -11.27
CA SER A 56 4.02 -8.72 -11.14
C SER A 56 5.14 -8.59 -12.18
N PRO A 57 4.81 -8.13 -13.41
CA PRO A 57 5.77 -7.92 -14.48
C PRO A 57 6.90 -6.94 -14.14
N SER A 58 7.77 -6.65 -15.10
CA SER A 58 8.88 -5.71 -14.92
C SER A 58 8.38 -4.36 -14.36
N PRO A 59 9.00 -3.83 -13.29
CA PRO A 59 10.30 -4.24 -12.74
C PRO A 59 10.26 -5.29 -11.62
N LEU A 60 9.11 -5.59 -11.02
CA LEU A 60 9.01 -6.44 -9.83
C LEU A 60 9.48 -7.88 -10.05
N GLY A 61 9.24 -8.47 -11.23
CA GLY A 61 9.72 -9.82 -11.54
C GLY A 61 11.25 -9.99 -11.42
N ILE A 62 12.03 -8.94 -11.74
CA ILE A 62 13.50 -8.97 -11.58
C ILE A 62 13.87 -8.85 -10.10
N LEU A 63 13.12 -8.07 -9.33
CA LEU A 63 13.32 -7.97 -7.88
C LEU A 63 13.05 -9.31 -7.19
N TRP A 64 11.98 -10.01 -7.59
CA TRP A 64 11.68 -11.35 -7.11
C TRP A 64 12.73 -12.38 -7.48
N LEU A 65 13.30 -12.31 -8.69
CA LEU A 65 14.43 -13.15 -9.07
C LEU A 65 15.62 -12.93 -8.12
N GLY A 66 15.99 -11.66 -7.85
CA GLY A 66 17.05 -11.33 -6.90
C GLY A 66 16.75 -11.85 -5.49
N ALA A 67 15.53 -11.62 -5.00
CA ALA A 67 15.10 -12.08 -3.68
C ALA A 67 15.18 -13.61 -3.54
N ILE A 68 14.78 -14.37 -4.55
CA ILE A 68 14.84 -15.85 -4.55
C ILE A 68 16.29 -16.34 -4.58
N LEU A 69 17.15 -15.72 -5.40
CA LEU A 69 18.58 -16.08 -5.46
C LEU A 69 19.31 -15.81 -4.13
N LEU A 70 18.83 -14.83 -3.36
CA LEU A 70 19.34 -14.48 -2.03
C LEU A 70 18.61 -15.22 -0.89
N ASP A 71 17.71 -16.15 -1.19
CA ASP A 71 16.87 -16.89 -0.22
C ASP A 71 16.02 -15.98 0.71
N MET A 72 15.64 -14.79 0.23
CA MET A 72 14.87 -13.80 1.00
C MET A 72 13.34 -13.94 0.84
N GLN A 73 12.87 -14.77 -0.09
CA GLN A 73 11.45 -14.90 -0.43
C GLN A 73 10.57 -15.22 0.79
N ARG A 74 11.04 -16.07 1.72
CA ARG A 74 10.27 -16.43 2.92
C ARG A 74 10.09 -15.24 3.85
N TYR A 75 11.12 -14.44 4.03
CA TYR A 75 11.07 -13.24 4.85
C TYR A 75 10.06 -12.25 4.26
N ILE A 76 10.19 -11.92 2.98
CA ILE A 76 9.29 -10.99 2.27
C ILE A 76 7.84 -11.46 2.32
N MET A 77 7.59 -12.74 2.03
CA MET A 77 6.25 -13.32 2.08
C MET A 77 5.65 -13.29 3.49
N THR A 78 6.47 -13.51 4.52
CA THR A 78 6.01 -13.41 5.92
C THR A 78 5.63 -11.98 6.27
N THR A 79 6.48 -11.01 5.86
CA THR A 79 6.19 -9.57 6.04
C THR A 79 4.90 -9.16 5.33
N ALA A 80 4.72 -9.58 4.08
CA ALA A 80 3.51 -9.29 3.31
C ALA A 80 2.26 -9.88 3.96
N ARG A 81 2.33 -11.13 4.43
CA ARG A 81 1.21 -11.81 5.13
C ARG A 81 0.75 -11.07 6.38
N GLN A 82 1.64 -10.36 7.04
CA GLN A 82 1.38 -9.63 8.28
C GLN A 82 1.05 -8.15 8.08
N PHE A 83 0.99 -7.68 6.83
CA PHE A 83 0.94 -6.24 6.51
C PHE A 83 2.08 -5.44 7.19
N GLY A 84 3.24 -6.06 7.37
CA GLY A 84 4.36 -5.54 8.16
C GLY A 84 5.30 -4.60 7.41
N TYR A 85 4.80 -3.85 6.43
CA TYR A 85 5.59 -2.94 5.59
C TYR A 85 4.93 -1.55 5.53
N HIS A 86 5.73 -0.52 5.19
CA HIS A 86 5.27 0.87 5.20
C HIS A 86 5.37 1.48 3.82
N ASN A 87 4.29 2.10 3.34
CA ASN A 87 4.24 2.70 2.02
C ASN A 87 5.41 3.64 1.71
N ASP A 88 5.92 3.50 0.48
CA ASP A 88 6.99 4.32 -0.05
C ASP A 88 6.66 4.72 -1.50
N LEU A 89 5.92 5.82 -1.62
CA LEU A 89 5.52 6.38 -2.91
C LEU A 89 6.73 6.79 -3.76
N TYR A 90 7.88 7.10 -3.17
CA TYR A 90 9.08 7.43 -3.95
C TYR A 90 9.58 6.19 -4.69
N SER A 91 9.72 5.06 -3.99
CA SER A 91 10.13 3.80 -4.64
C SER A 91 9.11 3.33 -5.68
N ALA A 92 7.82 3.49 -5.39
CA ALA A 92 6.74 3.22 -6.33
C ALA A 92 6.83 4.10 -7.59
N ALA A 93 7.06 5.40 -7.41
CA ALA A 93 7.22 6.38 -8.47
C ALA A 93 8.40 6.07 -9.40
N TRP A 94 9.55 5.79 -8.81
CA TRP A 94 10.78 5.47 -9.55
C TRP A 94 10.69 4.18 -10.36
N THR A 95 9.84 3.24 -9.94
CA THR A 95 9.71 1.93 -10.58
C THR A 95 8.48 1.80 -11.46
N GLY A 96 7.59 2.79 -11.46
CA GLY A 96 6.31 2.65 -12.16
C GLY A 96 5.41 1.59 -11.51
N THR A 97 5.58 1.30 -10.22
CA THR A 97 4.83 0.25 -9.51
C THR A 97 3.63 0.83 -8.77
N LEU A 98 2.49 0.14 -8.83
CA LEU A 98 1.34 0.44 -7.98
C LEU A 98 1.47 -0.31 -6.65
N ILE A 99 1.62 0.44 -5.55
CA ILE A 99 1.74 -0.12 -4.18
C ILE A 99 0.49 0.11 -3.34
N SER A 100 -0.34 1.10 -3.70
CA SER A 100 -1.57 1.44 -2.99
C SER A 100 -2.62 2.03 -3.93
N PHE A 101 -3.89 1.88 -3.57
CA PHE A 101 -5.03 2.46 -4.28
C PHE A 101 -4.96 3.99 -4.42
N ILE A 102 -4.19 4.69 -3.57
CA ILE A 102 -4.07 6.15 -3.59
C ILE A 102 -3.40 6.66 -4.88
N GLN A 103 -2.57 5.82 -5.51
CA GLN A 103 -1.86 6.14 -6.75
C GLN A 103 -2.74 6.06 -8.00
N GLN A 104 -3.90 5.39 -7.91
CA GLN A 104 -4.83 5.34 -9.04
C GLN A 104 -5.46 6.71 -9.29
N PRO A 105 -5.78 7.04 -10.55
CA PRO A 105 -6.49 8.27 -10.87
C PRO A 105 -7.88 8.28 -10.22
N VAL A 106 -8.35 9.48 -9.89
CA VAL A 106 -9.74 9.72 -9.52
C VAL A 106 -10.62 9.49 -10.74
N ALA A 107 -11.76 8.82 -10.56
CA ALA A 107 -12.68 8.58 -11.64
C ALA A 107 -13.21 9.88 -12.28
N ASP A 108 -13.46 9.84 -13.59
CA ASP A 108 -14.07 10.97 -14.31
C ASP A 108 -15.55 11.05 -13.96
N TYR A 109 -15.91 12.04 -13.14
CA TYR A 109 -17.28 12.27 -12.72
C TYR A 109 -17.97 13.34 -13.57
N PRO A 110 -19.28 13.21 -13.84
CA PRO A 110 -20.07 14.26 -14.48
C PRO A 110 -20.20 15.50 -13.57
N PRO A 111 -20.45 16.68 -14.15
CA PRO A 111 -20.74 17.88 -13.37
C PRO A 111 -22.01 17.69 -12.52
N ASN A 112 -22.04 18.29 -11.33
CA ASN A 112 -23.11 18.19 -10.32
C ASN A 112 -23.33 16.79 -9.74
N LEU A 113 -22.25 16.02 -9.61
CA LEU A 113 -22.29 14.72 -8.96
C LEU A 113 -22.73 14.84 -7.49
N GLU A 114 -23.64 13.96 -7.06
CA GLU A 114 -24.10 13.90 -5.67
C GLU A 114 -23.33 12.89 -4.82
N ILE A 115 -22.69 11.89 -5.43
CA ILE A 115 -22.09 10.73 -4.75
C ILE A 115 -20.79 10.29 -5.46
N ILE A 116 -19.68 10.20 -4.71
CA ILE A 116 -18.41 9.60 -5.17
C ILE A 116 -18.15 8.25 -4.50
N SER A 117 -17.21 7.48 -5.04
CA SER A 117 -16.60 6.37 -4.30
C SER A 117 -15.80 6.91 -3.10
N ARG A 118 -15.74 6.15 -2.01
CA ARG A 118 -14.88 6.52 -0.87
C ARG A 118 -13.39 6.43 -1.21
N ALA A 119 -13.02 5.58 -2.18
CA ALA A 119 -11.68 5.52 -2.70
C ALA A 119 -11.28 6.85 -3.33
N ASP A 120 -12.18 7.44 -4.12
CA ASP A 120 -11.95 8.76 -4.73
C ASP A 120 -12.00 9.89 -3.70
N GLU A 121 -12.85 9.79 -2.68
CA GLU A 121 -12.78 10.71 -1.53
C GLU A 121 -11.36 10.70 -0.94
N ALA A 122 -10.82 9.53 -0.60
CA ALA A 122 -9.48 9.41 -0.03
C ALA A 122 -8.38 9.91 -0.98
N ARG A 123 -8.46 9.59 -2.28
CA ARG A 123 -7.51 10.08 -3.30
C ARG A 123 -7.55 11.60 -3.42
N LEU A 124 -8.74 12.20 -3.43
CA LEU A 124 -8.89 13.64 -3.50
C LEU A 124 -8.35 14.31 -2.24
N THR A 125 -8.70 13.82 -1.05
CA THR A 125 -8.19 14.32 0.23
C THR A 125 -6.67 14.29 0.30
N PHE A 126 -6.04 13.18 -0.10
CA PHE A 126 -4.58 13.08 -0.13
C PHE A 126 -3.97 14.00 -1.20
N SER A 127 -4.54 14.03 -2.41
CA SER A 127 -4.00 14.82 -3.53
C SER A 127 -4.13 16.32 -3.31
N SER A 128 -5.19 16.77 -2.62
CA SER A 128 -5.37 18.17 -2.24
C SER A 128 -4.45 18.59 -1.10
N GLN A 129 -3.76 17.65 -0.46
CA GLN A 129 -2.98 17.88 0.77
C GLN A 129 -3.84 18.61 1.81
N ALA A 130 -5.05 18.07 2.04
CA ALA A 130 -5.97 18.64 3.02
C ALA A 130 -5.31 18.73 4.40
N GLU A 131 -5.75 19.68 5.23
CA GLU A 131 -5.22 19.83 6.59
C GLU A 131 -5.30 18.48 7.33
N PHE A 132 -4.22 18.10 8.03
CA PHE A 132 -4.07 16.81 8.73
C PHE A 132 -3.95 15.55 7.85
N HIS A 133 -3.94 15.69 6.51
CA HIS A 133 -3.85 14.56 5.56
C HIS A 133 -2.61 14.64 4.64
N GLU A 134 -1.57 15.34 5.08
CA GLU A 134 -0.26 15.40 4.39
C GLU A 134 0.44 14.03 4.39
N GLU A 135 0.23 13.24 5.46
CA GLU A 135 0.73 11.88 5.55
C GLU A 135 -0.20 10.89 4.83
N MET A 136 0.41 10.05 3.99
CA MET A 136 -0.30 8.99 3.27
C MET A 136 -0.92 7.99 4.25
N CYS A 137 -2.14 7.53 3.93
CA CYS A 137 -2.73 6.39 4.62
C CYS A 137 -1.82 5.15 4.49
N PHE A 138 -1.52 4.47 5.61
CA PHE A 138 -0.75 3.22 5.61
C PHE A 138 -1.51 2.03 5.00
N VAL A 139 -2.75 2.23 4.55
CA VAL A 139 -3.58 1.17 3.98
C VAL A 139 -3.49 1.16 2.46
N ASP A 140 -3.21 -0.01 1.90
CA ASP A 140 -3.05 -0.18 0.45
C ASP A 140 -4.34 -0.47 -0.29
N PHE A 141 -5.38 -0.85 0.46
CA PHE A 141 -6.70 -1.23 -0.04
C PHE A 141 -7.70 -0.08 0.10
N PRO A 142 -8.54 0.19 -0.91
CA PRO A 142 -9.50 1.28 -0.85
C PRO A 142 -10.59 1.07 0.21
N PRO A 143 -11.13 2.14 0.78
CA PRO A 143 -12.32 2.07 1.62
C PRO A 143 -13.53 1.68 0.77
N PHE A 144 -14.39 0.81 1.32
CA PHE A 144 -15.51 0.24 0.57
C PHE A 144 -16.70 1.19 0.45
N GLY A 145 -17.36 1.18 -0.70
CA GLY A 145 -18.64 1.85 -0.90
C GLY A 145 -18.53 3.30 -1.37
N LYS A 146 -19.59 4.06 -1.12
CA LYS A 146 -19.79 5.41 -1.66
C LYS A 146 -20.17 6.40 -0.56
N ILE A 147 -20.00 7.67 -0.85
CA ILE A 147 -20.32 8.78 0.04
C ILE A 147 -20.94 9.93 -0.75
N ALA A 148 -21.89 10.65 -0.14
CA ALA A 148 -22.43 11.86 -0.75
C ALA A 148 -21.36 12.95 -0.76
N VAL A 149 -21.26 13.72 -1.84
CA VAL A 149 -20.25 14.78 -1.98
C VAL A 149 -20.32 15.76 -0.80
N ARG A 150 -21.53 16.16 -0.39
CA ARG A 150 -21.74 17.05 0.77
C ARG A 150 -21.24 16.50 2.12
N ASP A 151 -21.05 15.18 2.21
CA ASP A 151 -20.61 14.48 3.41
C ASP A 151 -19.11 14.17 3.37
N CYS A 152 -18.40 14.50 2.27
CA CYS A 152 -16.96 14.33 2.15
C CYS A 152 -16.19 15.41 2.93
N ILE A 153 -14.88 15.21 3.10
CA ILE A 153 -13.96 16.27 3.54
C ILE A 153 -14.05 17.47 2.59
N LEU A 154 -14.00 18.69 3.12
CA LEU A 154 -14.28 19.94 2.38
C LEU A 154 -13.41 20.08 1.11
N GLU A 155 -12.12 19.80 1.22
CA GLU A 155 -11.17 19.81 0.11
C GLU A 155 -11.59 18.82 -0.98
N ALA A 156 -11.96 17.60 -0.60
CA ALA A 156 -12.48 16.62 -1.54
C ALA A 156 -13.77 17.13 -2.21
N GLN A 157 -14.67 17.82 -1.48
CA GLN A 157 -15.86 18.43 -2.08
C GLN A 157 -15.49 19.44 -3.17
N PHE A 158 -14.54 20.34 -2.89
CA PHE A 158 -14.11 21.34 -3.87
C PHE A 158 -13.53 20.67 -5.12
N HIS A 159 -12.72 19.62 -4.94
CA HIS A 159 -12.08 18.94 -6.05
C HIS A 159 -13.01 18.01 -6.86
N THR A 160 -14.18 17.64 -6.32
CA THR A 160 -15.22 16.93 -7.11
C THR A 160 -15.83 17.78 -8.23
N SER A 161 -15.74 19.11 -8.11
CA SER A 161 -16.31 20.05 -9.10
C SER A 161 -15.29 20.56 -10.11
N CYS A 162 -14.03 20.14 -10.00
CA CYS A 162 -13.00 20.50 -10.96
C CYS A 162 -13.27 19.88 -12.33
N SER A 163 -12.96 20.63 -13.40
CA SER A 163 -13.11 20.18 -14.78
C SER A 163 -11.96 19.31 -15.29
N GLY A 164 -10.99 18.95 -14.43
CA GLY A 164 -9.79 18.20 -14.80
C GLY A 164 -9.69 16.87 -14.06
N SER A 165 -8.89 15.96 -14.60
CA SER A 165 -8.56 14.67 -13.98
C SER A 165 -7.58 14.86 -12.82
N HIS A 166 -7.81 14.19 -11.70
CA HIS A 166 -6.87 14.16 -10.57
C HIS A 166 -6.13 12.82 -10.52
N ALA A 167 -4.80 12.87 -10.49
CA ALA A 167 -3.96 11.69 -10.33
C ALA A 167 -2.63 12.10 -9.71
N LEU A 168 -2.02 11.16 -8.97
CA LEU A 168 -0.64 11.32 -8.54
C LEU A 168 0.30 11.03 -9.71
N LEU A 169 1.05 12.04 -10.13
CA LEU A 169 2.04 11.92 -11.19
C LEU A 169 3.44 12.13 -10.62
N TYR A 170 4.36 11.27 -11.02
CA TYR A 170 5.76 11.52 -10.74
C TYR A 170 6.26 12.67 -11.61
N ALA A 171 6.59 13.80 -10.98
CA ALA A 171 7.10 14.98 -11.68
C ALA A 171 8.60 14.85 -12.02
N GLY A 172 9.36 14.15 -11.17
CA GLY A 172 10.80 14.07 -11.26
C GLY A 172 11.46 14.21 -9.90
N PHE A 173 12.74 14.55 -9.88
CA PHE A 173 13.50 14.77 -8.66
C PHE A 173 14.60 15.80 -8.91
N ALA A 174 15.02 16.48 -7.84
CA ALA A 174 16.10 17.44 -7.90
C ALA A 174 17.21 17.06 -6.92
N TRP A 175 18.46 17.24 -7.34
CA TRP A 175 19.63 17.14 -6.50
C TRP A 175 20.05 18.53 -6.04
N ASP A 176 20.17 18.71 -4.74
CA ASP A 176 20.92 19.82 -4.16
C ASP A 176 22.41 19.46 -4.23
N CYS A 177 23.12 20.04 -5.20
CA CYS A 177 24.55 19.85 -5.38
C CYS A 177 25.36 20.90 -4.61
N LEU A 178 26.66 20.62 -4.42
CA LEU A 178 27.60 21.58 -3.84
C LEU A 178 27.57 22.92 -4.62
N GLY A 179 27.57 24.03 -3.87
CA GLY A 179 27.60 25.38 -4.45
C GLY A 179 26.23 25.94 -4.83
N GLU A 180 25.15 25.56 -4.14
CA GLU A 180 23.76 26.01 -4.39
C GLU A 180 23.25 25.67 -5.81
N VAL A 181 23.90 24.73 -6.48
CA VAL A 181 23.47 24.25 -7.79
C VAL A 181 22.37 23.22 -7.59
N ARG A 182 21.19 23.49 -8.14
CA ARG A 182 20.08 22.52 -8.21
C ARG A 182 20.03 21.89 -9.59
N VAL A 183 20.13 20.57 -9.65
CA VAL A 183 19.97 19.81 -10.90
C VAL A 183 18.66 19.03 -10.83
N ALA A 184 17.68 19.44 -11.61
CA ALA A 184 16.41 18.76 -11.75
C ALA A 184 16.48 17.74 -12.90
N GLN A 185 15.91 16.56 -12.67
CA GLN A 185 15.61 15.59 -13.71
C GLN A 185 14.09 15.41 -13.75
N ASP A 186 13.50 15.91 -14.82
CA ASP A 186 12.06 15.77 -15.07
C ASP A 186 11.74 14.33 -15.50
N SER A 187 10.57 13.86 -15.11
CA SER A 187 10.01 12.60 -15.60
C SER A 187 9.11 12.85 -16.79
N GLU A 188 9.09 11.91 -17.74
CA GLU A 188 7.91 11.75 -18.58
C GLU A 188 6.76 11.36 -17.64
N SER A 189 5.78 12.23 -17.45
CA SER A 189 4.64 11.94 -16.57
C SER A 189 3.91 10.70 -17.09
N ARG A 190 3.83 9.66 -16.27
CA ARG A 190 3.08 8.44 -16.58
C ARG A 190 1.99 8.28 -15.54
N VAL A 191 0.76 8.12 -16.02
CA VAL A 191 -0.33 7.62 -15.18
C VAL A 191 -0.01 6.17 -14.86
N PHE A 192 -0.16 5.77 -13.60
CA PHE A 192 -0.08 4.36 -13.24
C PHE A 192 -1.30 3.64 -13.82
N GLU A 193 -1.12 3.02 -14.98
CA GLU A 193 -2.11 2.12 -15.53
C GLU A 193 -2.07 0.83 -14.71
N TYR A 194 -3.13 0.60 -13.92
CA TYR A 194 -3.37 -0.72 -13.37
C TYR A 194 -3.78 -1.63 -14.54
N ASN A 195 -2.85 -2.46 -15.01
CA ASN A 195 -3.22 -3.56 -15.88
C ASN A 195 -4.12 -4.47 -15.06
N ASP A 196 -5.40 -4.53 -15.43
CA ASP A 196 -6.36 -5.49 -14.91
C ASP A 196 -5.97 -6.90 -15.40
N ALA A 197 -4.85 -7.41 -14.89
CA ALA A 197 -4.42 -8.79 -15.08
C ALA A 197 -5.39 -9.78 -14.40
N THR A 198 -6.47 -9.27 -13.81
CA THR A 198 -7.54 -9.98 -13.14
C THR A 198 -8.78 -10.22 -14.01
N GLU A 199 -8.82 -9.77 -15.28
CA GLU A 199 -9.82 -10.25 -16.26
C GLU A 199 -9.55 -11.70 -16.73
N HIS A 200 -9.00 -12.55 -15.87
CA HIS A 200 -9.08 -13.99 -16.11
C HIS A 200 -10.53 -14.42 -15.86
N PRO A 201 -11.19 -15.07 -16.84
CA PRO A 201 -12.53 -15.59 -16.63
C PRO A 201 -12.50 -16.45 -15.38
N VAL A 202 -13.37 -16.14 -14.40
CA VAL A 202 -13.50 -16.93 -13.17
C VAL A 202 -13.73 -18.37 -13.61
N ALA A 203 -12.67 -19.18 -13.53
CA ALA A 203 -12.77 -20.58 -13.87
C ALA A 203 -13.86 -21.15 -12.97
N SER A 204 -14.78 -21.94 -13.53
CA SER A 204 -15.82 -22.65 -12.78
C SER A 204 -15.16 -23.70 -11.88
N MET A 205 -14.50 -23.24 -10.82
CA MET A 205 -13.80 -24.02 -9.83
C MET A 205 -14.54 -23.86 -8.50
N ALA A 206 -14.70 -24.97 -7.78
CA ALA A 206 -15.25 -24.94 -6.43
C ALA A 206 -14.34 -24.08 -5.54
N ILE A 207 -14.89 -22.99 -5.00
CA ILE A 207 -14.16 -22.14 -4.05
C ILE A 207 -14.03 -22.92 -2.75
N ARG A 208 -12.80 -23.20 -2.34
CA ARG A 208 -12.51 -23.86 -1.07
C ARG A 208 -12.18 -22.80 -0.01
N TYR A 209 -12.87 -22.87 1.12
CA TYR A 209 -12.69 -21.97 2.26
C TYR A 209 -11.95 -22.66 3.42
N ASP A 210 -11.40 -23.86 3.20
CA ASP A 210 -10.72 -24.65 4.24
C ASP A 210 -9.45 -23.98 4.80
N LYS A 211 -8.88 -23.05 4.04
CA LYS A 211 -7.71 -22.26 4.41
C LYS A 211 -8.04 -20.86 4.93
N LEU A 212 -9.31 -20.47 4.95
CA LEU A 212 -9.73 -19.17 5.47
C LEU A 212 -9.89 -19.24 6.99
N ASP A 213 -8.97 -18.62 7.70
CA ASP A 213 -9.03 -18.42 9.14
C ASP A 213 -9.69 -17.08 9.47
N ARG A 214 -10.97 -17.13 9.88
CA ARG A 214 -11.71 -15.93 10.31
C ARG A 214 -11.29 -15.43 11.69
N SER A 215 -10.57 -16.22 12.48
CA SER A 215 -10.17 -15.83 13.84
C SER A 215 -8.97 -14.89 13.86
N SER A 216 -8.19 -14.87 12.78
CA SER A 216 -7.03 -14.00 12.58
C SER A 216 -7.26 -12.90 11.55
N ASP A 217 -8.52 -12.59 11.21
CA ASP A 217 -8.88 -11.61 10.19
C ASP A 217 -8.38 -10.19 10.54
N CYS A 218 -7.47 -9.67 9.72
CA CYS A 218 -6.92 -8.32 9.84
C CYS A 218 -7.71 -7.24 9.06
N SER A 219 -8.80 -7.59 8.38
CA SER A 219 -9.57 -6.64 7.57
C SER A 219 -10.27 -5.58 8.43
N GLU A 220 -10.71 -5.95 9.65
CA GLU A 220 -11.34 -5.01 10.59
C GLU A 220 -10.39 -3.87 11.01
N PRO A 221 -9.20 -4.14 11.59
CA PRO A 221 -8.27 -3.06 11.96
C PRO A 221 -7.79 -2.23 10.76
N ILE A 222 -7.62 -2.84 9.58
CA ILE A 222 -7.25 -2.12 8.35
C ILE A 222 -8.36 -1.17 7.91
N THR A 223 -9.60 -1.66 7.89
CA THR A 223 -10.79 -0.85 7.59
C THR A 223 -10.91 0.31 8.58
N LEU A 224 -10.66 0.05 9.86
CA LEU A 224 -10.72 1.10 10.85
C LEU A 224 -9.68 2.17 10.68
N TYR A 225 -8.47 1.75 10.30
CA TYR A 225 -7.38 2.68 10.08
C TYR A 225 -7.74 3.71 9.00
N ILE A 226 -8.25 3.26 7.85
CA ILE A 226 -8.56 4.17 6.74
C ILE A 226 -9.74 5.10 7.05
N PHE A 227 -10.77 4.60 7.73
CA PHE A 227 -11.89 5.45 8.15
C PHE A 227 -11.48 6.44 9.25
N ASN A 228 -10.60 6.05 10.17
CA ASN A 228 -10.04 6.98 11.14
C ASN A 228 -9.15 8.02 10.46
N TRP A 229 -8.29 7.61 9.53
CA TRP A 229 -7.47 8.55 8.74
C TRP A 229 -8.36 9.61 8.08
N LEU A 230 -9.49 9.20 7.47
CA LEU A 230 -10.46 10.11 6.84
C LEU A 230 -11.31 10.97 7.80
N ARG A 231 -11.38 10.68 9.10
CA ARG A 231 -12.43 11.24 9.99
C ARG A 231 -11.94 11.72 11.33
N LYS A 232 -10.69 11.42 11.71
CA LYS A 232 -10.14 11.69 13.05
C LYS A 232 -10.20 13.18 13.38
N ASP A 233 -9.87 14.03 12.41
CA ASP A 233 -9.74 15.47 12.61
C ASP A 233 -10.99 16.25 12.14
N ASP A 234 -11.63 15.83 11.04
CA ASP A 234 -12.85 16.48 10.50
C ASP A 234 -14.17 15.98 11.12
N GLY A 235 -14.12 14.86 11.83
CA GLY A 235 -15.28 14.21 12.42
C GLY A 235 -16.07 13.34 11.45
N TRP A 236 -17.17 12.77 11.97
CA TRP A 236 -17.98 11.79 11.23
C TRP A 236 -19.25 12.44 10.63
N PRO A 237 -19.45 12.36 9.31
CA PRO A 237 -20.62 12.92 8.66
C PRO A 237 -21.90 12.19 9.09
N VAL A 238 -23.05 12.84 8.89
CA VAL A 238 -24.36 12.30 9.31
C VAL A 238 -24.65 10.96 8.63
N GLY A 239 -24.28 10.83 7.35
CA GLY A 239 -24.42 9.60 6.57
C GLY A 239 -23.64 8.40 7.13
N GLU A 240 -22.67 8.63 8.01
CA GLU A 240 -21.80 7.59 8.58
C GLU A 240 -22.10 7.25 10.03
N ARG A 241 -23.12 7.86 10.64
CA ARG A 241 -23.50 7.58 12.04
C ARG A 241 -23.87 6.11 12.30
N GLY A 242 -24.24 5.37 11.25
CA GLY A 242 -24.52 3.94 11.31
C GLY A 242 -23.28 3.05 11.33
N ILE A 243 -22.08 3.60 11.06
CA ILE A 243 -20.82 2.86 11.13
C ILE A 243 -20.47 2.68 12.62
N PRO A 244 -20.34 1.43 13.13
CA PRO A 244 -20.15 1.17 14.55
C PRO A 244 -18.92 1.89 15.13
N ARG A 245 -19.15 2.78 16.10
CA ARG A 245 -18.09 3.54 16.77
C ARG A 245 -17.25 2.73 17.75
N THR A 246 -17.71 1.54 18.12
CA THR A 246 -17.01 0.60 19.01
C THR A 246 -15.70 0.10 18.41
N TRP A 247 -15.55 0.20 17.10
CA TRP A 247 -14.34 -0.15 16.37
C TRP A 247 -13.22 0.89 16.54
N ILE A 248 -13.54 2.15 16.88
CA ILE A 248 -12.62 3.30 16.84
C ILE A 248 -11.59 3.31 18.01
N GLY A 249 -11.77 2.46 19.02
CA GLY A 249 -10.86 2.36 20.18
C GLY A 249 -9.57 1.57 19.96
N ILE A 250 -9.45 0.84 18.85
CA ILE A 250 -8.34 -0.11 18.59
C ILE A 250 -7.13 0.56 17.91
N GLY A 251 -7.31 1.73 17.28
CA GLY A 251 -6.25 2.47 16.58
C GLY A 251 -5.04 2.84 17.45
N LYS A 252 -5.21 2.97 18.77
CA LYS A 252 -4.10 3.18 19.71
C LYS A 252 -3.16 1.98 19.82
N SER A 253 -3.62 0.77 19.49
CA SER A 253 -2.81 -0.46 19.61
C SER A 253 -1.83 -0.64 18.44
N LEU A 254 -2.20 -0.21 17.23
CA LEU A 254 -1.33 -0.23 16.05
C LEU A 254 -0.29 0.89 16.09
N GLU A 255 -0.63 2.04 16.67
CA GLU A 255 0.38 3.07 16.95
C GLU A 255 1.33 2.66 18.08
N GLN A 256 0.90 1.80 19.04
CA GLN A 256 1.75 1.35 20.14
C GLN A 256 2.77 0.26 19.76
N SER A 257 2.64 -0.42 18.63
CA SER A 257 3.74 -1.25 18.11
C SER A 257 4.92 -0.41 17.61
N LYS A 258 4.74 0.90 17.37
CA LYS A 258 5.85 1.84 17.05
C LYS A 258 6.89 1.98 18.17
N GLY A 259 6.60 1.54 19.40
CA GLY A 259 7.44 1.85 20.57
C GLY A 259 8.42 0.76 21.03
N ARG A 260 8.46 -0.43 20.43
CA ARG A 260 9.27 -1.55 20.95
C ARG A 260 10.50 -1.95 20.13
N ASP A 261 10.57 -1.54 18.86
CA ASP A 261 11.66 -2.02 17.99
C ASP A 261 12.83 -1.02 17.82
N GLU A 262 12.75 0.19 18.39
CA GLU A 262 13.88 1.14 18.41
C GLU A 262 14.88 0.90 19.56
N CYS A 263 14.60 0.00 20.51
CA CYS A 263 15.49 -0.23 21.67
C CYS A 263 16.43 -1.45 21.52
N ALA A 264 16.37 -2.18 20.40
CA ALA A 264 17.17 -3.40 20.21
C ALA A 264 18.36 -3.24 19.24
N ALA A 265 18.63 -2.01 18.75
CA ALA A 265 19.67 -1.76 17.75
C ALA A 265 20.94 -1.05 18.29
N SER A 266 21.09 -0.90 19.61
CA SER A 266 22.25 -0.25 20.21
C SER A 266 22.93 -1.09 21.28
N GLU A 267 23.33 -2.33 20.97
CA GLU A 267 24.29 -3.08 21.79
C GLU A 267 24.91 -4.20 20.94
N ILE A 268 25.83 -3.83 20.05
CA ILE A 268 26.86 -4.75 19.56
C ILE A 268 28.20 -4.11 19.93
N GLU A 269 28.76 -4.59 21.03
CA GLU A 269 30.11 -4.27 21.49
C GLU A 269 31.15 -4.62 20.40
N SER A 270 32.03 -3.68 20.10
CA SER A 270 33.26 -3.92 19.31
C SER A 270 34.19 -4.88 20.06
N PRO A 271 34.68 -5.98 19.46
CA PRO A 271 35.74 -6.76 20.07
C PRO A 271 37.08 -6.04 19.94
N ALA A 272 37.72 -5.83 21.09
CA ALA A 272 39.07 -5.33 21.22
C ALA A 272 40.08 -6.19 20.45
N VAL A 273 40.84 -5.56 19.54
CA VAL A 273 42.01 -6.19 18.92
C VAL A 273 43.19 -6.03 19.89
N LEU A 274 43.52 -7.14 20.57
CA LEU A 274 44.81 -7.36 21.21
C LEU A 274 45.85 -7.65 20.13
N ALA A 275 46.81 -6.74 19.95
CA ALA A 275 48.09 -7.05 19.32
C ALA A 275 49.21 -6.41 20.16
N GLY A 276 49.80 -7.22 21.05
CA GLY A 276 51.12 -6.94 21.62
C GLY A 276 52.17 -7.09 20.53
N MET A 277 53.01 -6.06 20.35
CA MET A 277 54.38 -5.95 20.88
C MET A 277 55.41 -6.31 19.80
N PRO A 278 56.53 -5.59 19.81
CA PRO A 278 57.81 -6.23 20.09
C PRO A 278 58.22 -6.09 21.56
#